data_AF-A0A0M3I8G4-F1
#
_entry.id   AF-A0A0M3I8G4-F1
#
_cell.length_a   1.000
_cell.length_b   1.000
_cell.length_c   1.000
_cell.angle_alpha   90.00
_cell.angle_beta   90.00
_cell.angle_gamma   90.00
#
_symmetry.space_group_name_H-M   'P 1'
#
loop_
_entity.id
_entity.type
_entity.pdbx_description
1 polymer ?
#
loop_
_entity_poly.entity_id
_entity_poly.type
_entity_poly.pdbx_seq_one_letter_code
_entity_poly.pdbx_strand_id
1 'polypeptide(L)'
;MLRESQSPMLRTVASRSVRALSTTRAVMKEEDLIQAVFLRKIREYASKQKAAGGKLVDSNADVERSLEDELNRLANKFHIESAAAVRELPTKFETIKVESAVQTLLEGRKISELKSEVRKQTEDYIAERKAKKAEEEARRAALLHEEKTNNPQAVTA
;
A
#
# COMPACT_ATOMS: atom_id res chain seq x y z
N MET A 1 -4.25 71.94 -73.36
CA MET A 1 -3.12 71.20 -72.77
C MET A 1 -3.23 71.27 -71.26
N LEU A 2 -3.83 70.24 -70.65
CA LEU A 2 -3.89 70.08 -69.20
C LEU A 2 -2.67 69.27 -68.73
N ARG A 3 -1.83 69.84 -67.86
CA ARG A 3 -1.07 69.08 -66.85
C ARG A 3 -0.61 70.00 -65.72
N GLU A 4 -1.44 70.02 -64.69
CA GLU A 4 -1.11 69.93 -63.27
C GLU A 4 0.11 70.71 -62.75
N SER A 5 -0.21 71.90 -62.25
CA SER A 5 0.36 72.48 -61.03
C SER A 5 0.34 71.45 -59.89
N GLN A 6 1.48 70.92 -59.44
CA GLN A 6 1.67 70.38 -58.08
C GLN A 6 3.09 70.60 -57.52
N SER A 7 3.28 71.79 -56.94
CA SER A 7 3.87 72.08 -55.62
C SER A 7 5.17 71.39 -55.15
N PRO A 8 6.35 72.04 -55.27
CA PRO A 8 7.59 71.62 -54.59
C PRO A 8 7.54 71.72 -53.04
N MET A 9 6.52 72.39 -52.48
CA MET A 9 6.29 72.44 -51.03
C MET A 9 5.88 71.08 -50.46
N LEU A 10 5.10 70.27 -51.18
CA LEU A 10 4.62 68.97 -50.68
C LEU A 10 5.78 67.98 -50.44
N ARG A 11 6.79 68.03 -51.31
CA ARG A 11 8.00 67.19 -51.22
C ARG A 11 8.90 67.58 -50.04
N THR A 12 9.02 68.88 -49.77
CA THR A 12 9.83 69.40 -48.64
C THR A 12 9.15 69.12 -47.30
N VAL A 13 7.82 69.20 -47.24
CA VAL A 13 7.05 68.86 -46.03
C VAL A 13 7.10 67.36 -45.76
N ALA A 14 6.93 66.51 -46.78
CA ALA A 14 7.04 65.06 -46.64
C ALA A 14 8.45 64.60 -46.19
N SER A 15 9.51 65.21 -46.71
CA SER A 15 10.89 64.88 -46.30
C SER A 15 11.26 65.42 -44.91
N ARG A 16 10.53 66.40 -44.38
CA ARG A 16 10.65 66.85 -42.98
C ARG A 16 9.85 65.96 -42.03
N SER A 17 8.65 65.51 -42.41
CA SER A 17 7.83 64.60 -41.58
C SER A 17 8.47 63.23 -41.41
N VAL A 18 9.11 62.67 -42.45
CA VAL A 18 9.83 61.38 -42.37
C VAL A 18 11.04 61.46 -41.41
N ARG A 19 11.73 62.62 -41.36
CA ARG A 19 12.83 62.83 -40.41
C ARG A 19 12.34 62.98 -38.96
N ALA A 20 11.23 63.68 -38.74
CA ALA A 20 10.62 63.81 -37.41
C ALA A 20 10.14 62.45 -36.87
N LEU A 21 9.51 61.61 -37.71
CA LEU A 21 9.10 60.25 -37.33
C LEU A 21 10.28 59.32 -37.00
N SER A 22 11.41 59.49 -37.69
CA SER A 22 12.65 58.74 -37.41
C SER A 22 13.24 59.08 -36.04
N THR A 23 13.24 60.37 -35.65
CA THR A 23 13.73 60.81 -34.34
C THR A 23 12.80 60.39 -33.20
N THR A 24 11.49 60.33 -33.42
CA THR A 24 10.52 59.84 -32.42
C THR A 24 10.77 58.37 -32.06
N ARG A 25 11.16 57.53 -33.04
CA ARG A 25 11.53 56.12 -32.79
C ARG A 25 12.79 55.98 -31.93
N ALA A 26 13.72 56.93 -31.98
CA ALA A 26 14.91 56.93 -31.14
C ALA A 26 14.58 57.31 -29.69
N VAL A 27 13.61 58.22 -29.47
CA VAL A 27 13.14 58.63 -28.13
C VAL A 27 12.25 57.55 -27.50
N MET A 28 11.40 56.87 -28.28
CA MET A 28 10.57 55.75 -27.80
C MET A 28 11.38 54.48 -27.48
N LYS A 29 12.69 54.44 -27.75
CA LYS A 29 13.56 53.36 -27.25
C LYS A 29 13.79 53.45 -25.75
N GLU A 30 13.63 54.63 -25.15
CA GLU A 30 13.84 54.81 -23.71
C GLU A 30 12.70 54.24 -22.87
N GLU A 31 11.46 54.29 -23.37
CA GLU A 31 10.28 53.81 -22.66
C GLU A 31 10.19 52.28 -22.54
N ASP A 32 11.09 51.55 -23.20
CA ASP A 32 11.15 50.11 -23.03
C ASP A 32 12.44 49.56 -22.43
N LEU A 33 13.18 50.40 -21.69
CA LEU A 33 14.31 49.92 -20.90
C LEU A 33 13.89 48.86 -19.89
N ILE A 34 12.68 48.99 -19.31
CA ILE A 34 12.17 48.04 -18.32
C ILE A 34 11.83 46.70 -18.97
N GLN A 35 11.09 46.64 -20.09
CA GLN A 35 10.82 45.33 -20.70
C GLN A 35 12.08 44.78 -21.38
N ALA A 36 12.99 45.62 -21.88
CA ALA A 36 14.30 45.16 -22.35
C ALA A 36 15.14 44.53 -21.23
N VAL A 37 15.15 45.13 -20.02
CA VAL A 37 15.80 44.55 -18.84
C VAL A 37 15.12 43.25 -18.43
N PHE A 38 13.79 43.20 -18.43
CA PHE A 38 13.01 42.02 -18.09
C PHE A 38 13.27 40.87 -19.06
N LEU A 39 13.19 41.12 -20.37
CA LEU A 39 13.48 40.13 -21.42
C LEU A 39 14.93 39.65 -21.35
N ARG A 40 15.87 40.55 -21.05
CA ARG A 40 17.27 40.19 -20.81
C ARG A 40 17.39 39.25 -19.61
N LYS A 41 16.72 39.54 -18.50
CA LYS A 41 16.72 38.67 -17.31
C LYS A 41 16.08 37.31 -17.57
N ILE A 42 14.97 37.26 -18.30
CA ILE A 42 14.37 35.98 -18.72
C ILE A 42 15.36 35.15 -19.53
N ARG A 43 16.03 35.75 -20.52
CA ARG A 43 17.03 35.04 -21.34
C ARG A 43 18.22 34.58 -20.52
N GLU A 44 18.72 35.40 -19.61
CA GLU A 44 19.79 35.03 -18.67
C GLU A 44 19.38 33.82 -17.82
N TYR A 45 18.21 33.85 -17.19
CA TYR A 45 17.71 32.73 -16.38
C TYR A 45 17.41 31.48 -17.21
N ALA A 46 16.88 31.62 -18.42
CA ALA A 46 16.65 30.49 -19.32
C ALA A 46 17.97 29.80 -19.71
N SER A 47 19.03 30.58 -19.96
CA SER A 47 20.38 30.05 -20.19
C SER A 47 20.94 29.35 -18.95
N LYS A 48 20.79 29.96 -17.77
CA LYS A 48 21.23 29.36 -16.50
C LYS A 48 20.47 28.06 -16.18
N GLN A 49 19.17 28.03 -16.41
CA GLN A 49 18.33 26.83 -16.24
C GLN A 49 18.76 25.70 -17.17
N LYS A 50 19.04 26.00 -18.44
CA LYS A 50 19.56 25.02 -19.40
C LYS A 50 20.94 24.50 -18.97
N ALA A 51 21.83 25.39 -18.51
CA ALA A 51 23.14 25.02 -18.01
C ALA A 51 23.08 24.14 -16.74
N ALA A 52 22.09 24.39 -15.88
CA ALA A 52 21.87 23.59 -14.68
C ALA A 52 21.31 22.19 -14.99
N GLY A 53 20.72 21.95 -16.16
CA GLY A 53 20.37 20.60 -16.63
C GLY A 53 19.45 19.81 -15.69
N GLY A 54 18.60 20.49 -14.92
CA GLY A 54 17.73 19.88 -13.90
C GLY A 54 18.28 19.91 -12.46
N LYS A 55 19.51 20.39 -12.26
CA LYS A 55 20.06 20.75 -10.94
C LYS A 55 19.66 22.17 -10.54
N LEU A 56 19.96 22.53 -9.30
CA LEU A 56 19.70 23.87 -8.77
C LEU A 56 20.49 24.92 -9.58
N VAL A 57 19.80 25.94 -10.08
CA VAL A 57 20.44 27.06 -10.79
C VAL A 57 21.36 27.81 -9.82
N ASP A 58 22.60 28.11 -10.25
CA ASP A 58 23.64 28.76 -9.44
C ASP A 58 23.94 28.01 -8.12
N SER A 59 24.02 26.67 -8.18
CA SER A 59 24.41 25.84 -7.03
C SER A 59 25.88 26.05 -6.65
N ASN A 60 26.12 26.26 -5.36
CA ASN A 60 27.45 26.25 -4.74
C ASN A 60 27.62 24.95 -3.94
N ALA A 61 28.87 24.50 -3.76
CA ALA A 61 29.16 23.27 -3.01
C ALA A 61 28.60 23.29 -1.58
N ASP A 62 28.49 24.46 -0.94
CA ASP A 62 27.91 24.59 0.39
C ASP A 62 26.38 24.36 0.40
N VAL A 63 25.70 24.73 -0.68
CA VAL A 63 24.25 24.52 -0.84
C VAL A 63 23.95 23.05 -1.09
N GLU A 64 24.79 22.36 -1.87
CA GLU A 64 24.68 20.91 -2.09
C GLU A 64 24.92 20.13 -0.79
N ARG A 65 25.92 20.51 0.01
CA ARG A 65 26.14 19.92 1.35
C ARG A 65 24.96 20.13 2.28
N SER A 66 24.42 21.36 2.35
CA SER A 66 23.25 21.66 3.17
C SER A 66 22.04 20.82 2.76
N LEU A 67 21.85 20.60 1.46
CA LEU A 67 20.77 19.75 0.94
C LEU A 67 20.98 18.29 1.36
N GLU A 68 22.20 17.76 1.25
CA GLU A 68 22.53 16.40 1.68
C GLU A 68 22.32 16.21 3.19
N ASP A 69 22.74 17.17 4.00
CA ASP A 69 22.54 17.15 5.46
C ASP A 69 21.06 17.13 5.84
N GLU A 70 20.23 17.93 5.17
CA GLU A 70 18.78 17.92 5.38
C GLU A 70 18.14 16.60 4.96
N LEU A 71 18.56 16.03 3.82
CA LEU A 71 18.09 14.74 3.35
C LEU A 71 18.48 13.61 4.33
N ASN A 72 19.70 13.64 4.86
CA ASN A 72 20.18 12.68 5.87
C ASN A 72 19.41 12.80 7.19
N ARG A 73 19.11 14.03 7.63
CA ARG A 73 18.28 14.27 8.82
C ARG A 73 16.87 13.71 8.65
N LEU A 74 16.27 13.87 7.47
CA LEU A 74 14.97 13.31 7.16
C LEU A 74 15.00 11.79 7.10
N ALA A 75 16.00 11.20 6.43
CA ALA A 75 16.19 9.75 6.37
C ALA A 75 16.27 9.13 7.77
N ASN A 76 17.07 9.75 8.66
CA ASN A 76 17.19 9.33 10.06
C ASN A 76 15.87 9.44 10.83
N LYS A 77 15.10 10.52 10.63
CA LYS A 77 13.81 10.72 11.32
C LYS A 77 12.75 9.69 10.92
N PHE A 78 12.74 9.30 9.66
CA PHE A 78 11.74 8.36 9.15
C PHE A 78 12.23 6.90 9.15
N HIS A 79 13.44 6.63 9.68
CA HIS A 79 14.09 5.31 9.65
C HIS A 79 14.15 4.70 8.24
N ILE A 80 14.30 5.55 7.23
CA ILE A 80 14.39 5.12 5.84
C ILE A 80 15.87 5.07 5.50
N GLU A 81 16.39 3.88 5.16
CA GLU A 81 17.83 3.67 4.92
C GLU A 81 18.41 4.57 3.80
N SER A 82 17.59 5.07 2.87
CA SER A 82 18.01 6.06 1.86
C SER A 82 16.82 6.78 1.21
N ALA A 83 17.06 7.91 0.54
CA ALA A 83 16.04 8.61 -0.25
C ALA A 83 15.38 7.71 -1.33
N ALA A 84 16.03 6.62 -1.75
CA ALA A 84 15.46 5.63 -2.65
C ALA A 84 14.44 4.70 -1.95
N ALA A 85 14.65 4.39 -0.67
CA ALA A 85 13.76 3.54 0.12
C ALA A 85 12.42 4.22 0.49
N VAL A 86 12.29 5.54 0.31
CA VAL A 86 11.00 6.24 0.39
C VAL A 86 9.99 5.68 -0.64
N ARG A 87 10.49 5.20 -1.79
CA ARG A 87 9.64 4.64 -2.86
C ARG A 87 9.22 3.19 -2.60
N GLU A 88 9.91 2.48 -1.71
CA GLU A 88 9.74 1.05 -1.45
C GLU A 88 9.26 0.79 -0.03
N LEU A 89 8.34 1.63 0.47
CA LEU A 89 7.72 1.40 1.77
C LEU A 89 7.13 -0.01 1.83
N PRO A 90 7.56 -0.86 2.79
CA PRO A 90 7.13 -2.23 2.85
C PRO A 90 5.65 -2.31 3.26
N THR A 91 4.79 -2.68 2.31
CA THR A 91 3.35 -2.86 2.50
C THR A 91 2.97 -4.26 3.00
N LYS A 92 3.97 -5.07 3.37
CA LYS A 92 3.77 -6.42 3.90
C LYS A 92 3.67 -6.35 5.42
N PHE A 93 2.44 -6.25 5.90
CA PHE A 93 2.13 -6.36 7.31
C PHE A 93 2.25 -7.81 7.76
N GLU A 94 2.75 -8.02 8.97
CA GLU A 94 2.73 -9.34 9.59
C GLU A 94 1.28 -9.79 9.79
N THR A 95 0.91 -10.87 9.13
CA THR A 95 -0.36 -11.53 9.36
C THR A 95 -0.25 -12.28 10.68
N ILE A 96 -0.94 -11.79 11.71
CA ILE A 96 -1.01 -12.42 13.02
C ILE A 96 -1.49 -13.87 12.81
N LYS A 97 -0.65 -14.85 13.16
CA LYS A 97 -1.08 -16.25 13.25
C LYS A 97 -2.03 -16.36 14.43
N VAL A 98 -3.32 -16.41 14.15
CA VAL A 98 -4.34 -16.70 15.16
C VAL A 98 -4.23 -18.17 15.54
N GLU A 99 -3.59 -18.44 16.67
CA GLU A 99 -3.66 -19.76 17.29
C GLU A 99 -5.08 -19.94 17.82
N SER A 100 -5.89 -20.72 17.10
CA SER A 100 -7.21 -21.08 17.60
C SER A 100 -7.03 -22.02 18.79
N ALA A 101 -7.71 -21.76 19.91
CA ALA A 101 -7.70 -22.64 21.09
C ALA A 101 -8.10 -24.10 20.75
N VAL A 102 -8.79 -24.30 19.63
CA VAL A 102 -9.14 -25.61 19.08
C VAL A 102 -7.92 -26.33 18.50
N GLN A 103 -6.98 -25.59 17.90
CA GLN A 103 -5.73 -26.15 17.40
C GLN A 103 -4.84 -26.62 18.55
N THR A 104 -4.72 -25.82 19.62
CA THR A 104 -3.96 -26.19 20.83
C THR A 104 -4.55 -27.39 21.58
N LEU A 105 -5.88 -27.57 21.53
CA LEU A 105 -6.54 -28.75 22.09
C LEU A 105 -6.39 -30.02 21.22
N LEU A 106 -6.10 -29.84 19.93
CA LEU A 106 -5.93 -30.91 18.94
C LEU A 106 -4.46 -31.18 18.60
N GLU A 107 -3.52 -30.49 19.23
CA GLU A 107 -2.08 -30.64 19.04
C GLU A 107 -1.60 -32.01 19.50
N GLY A 108 -1.64 -32.96 18.56
CA GLY A 108 -1.03 -34.28 18.67
C GLY A 108 -1.97 -35.46 18.46
N ARG A 109 -3.30 -35.26 18.56
CA ARG A 109 -4.29 -36.31 18.28
C ARG A 109 -5.12 -35.93 17.06
N LYS A 110 -5.01 -36.72 16.00
CA LYS A 110 -5.86 -36.51 14.83
C LYS A 110 -7.30 -36.80 15.23
N ILE A 111 -8.25 -35.98 14.77
CA ILE A 111 -9.70 -36.16 15.01
C ILE A 111 -10.17 -37.58 14.65
N SER A 112 -9.51 -38.21 13.66
CA SER A 112 -9.74 -39.61 13.28
C SER A 112 -9.46 -40.61 14.41
N GLU A 113 -8.39 -40.42 15.18
CA GLU A 113 -7.98 -41.30 16.28
C GLU A 113 -8.94 -41.17 17.47
N LEU A 114 -9.36 -39.95 17.78
CA LEU A 114 -10.38 -39.69 18.81
C LEU A 114 -11.72 -40.36 18.47
N LYS A 115 -12.14 -40.32 17.20
CA LYS A 115 -13.36 -41.00 16.75
C LYS A 115 -13.28 -42.51 16.89
N SER A 116 -12.11 -43.12 16.61
CA SER A 116 -11.93 -44.55 16.79
C SER A 116 -11.91 -44.96 18.26
N GLU A 117 -11.29 -44.15 19.12
CA GLU A 117 -11.22 -44.39 20.56
C GLU A 117 -12.62 -44.40 21.17
N VAL A 118 -13.44 -43.39 20.86
CA VAL A 118 -14.82 -43.29 21.36
C VAL A 118 -15.67 -44.49 20.90
N ARG A 119 -15.51 -44.94 19.66
CA ARG A 119 -16.23 -46.13 19.16
C ARG A 119 -15.85 -47.39 19.94
N LYS A 120 -14.56 -47.62 20.17
CA LYS A 120 -14.09 -48.75 20.97
C LYS A 120 -14.65 -48.70 22.39
N GLN A 121 -14.57 -47.54 23.05
CA GLN A 121 -15.15 -47.36 24.39
C GLN A 121 -16.65 -47.66 24.43
N THR A 122 -17.40 -47.27 23.40
CA THR A 122 -18.83 -47.60 23.32
C THR A 122 -19.08 -49.09 23.10
N GLU A 123 -18.27 -49.75 22.28
CA GLU A 123 -18.37 -51.19 22.03
C GLU A 123 -18.03 -52.00 23.28
N ASP A 124 -16.95 -51.65 23.98
CA ASP A 124 -16.52 -52.28 25.22
C ASP A 124 -17.59 -52.13 26.32
N TYR A 125 -18.15 -50.92 26.47
CA TYR A 125 -19.24 -50.68 27.43
C TYR A 125 -20.49 -51.52 27.13
N ILE A 126 -20.87 -51.64 25.85
CA ILE A 126 -22.01 -52.47 25.43
C ILE A 126 -21.72 -53.95 25.70
N ALA A 127 -20.50 -54.41 25.43
CA ALA A 127 -20.08 -55.78 25.65
C ALA A 127 -20.09 -56.14 27.14
N GLU A 128 -19.54 -55.29 28.00
CA GLU A 128 -19.53 -55.48 29.45
C GLU A 128 -20.96 -55.53 30.01
N ARG A 129 -21.85 -54.63 29.56
CA ARG A 129 -23.25 -54.62 29.99
C ARG A 129 -23.99 -55.89 29.56
N LYS A 130 -23.74 -56.37 28.35
CA LYS A 130 -24.33 -57.63 27.85
C LYS A 130 -23.80 -58.84 28.61
N ALA A 131 -22.50 -58.88 28.92
CA ALA A 131 -21.89 -59.94 29.70
C ALA A 131 -22.48 -60.01 31.12
N LYS A 132 -22.58 -58.86 31.81
CA LYS A 132 -23.22 -58.77 33.14
C LYS A 132 -24.67 -59.28 33.11
N LYS A 133 -25.44 -58.87 32.11
CA LYS A 133 -26.82 -59.33 31.94
C LYS A 133 -26.90 -60.85 31.67
N ALA A 134 -26.00 -61.39 30.84
CA ALA A 134 -25.97 -62.81 30.54
C ALA A 134 -25.54 -63.66 31.75
N GLU A 135 -24.61 -63.18 32.56
CA GLU A 135 -24.21 -63.83 33.81
C GLU A 135 -25.34 -63.83 34.85
N GLU A 136 -26.07 -62.72 34.99
CA GLU A 136 -27.26 -62.64 35.84
C GLU A 136 -28.37 -63.59 35.37
N GLU A 137 -28.61 -63.66 34.05
CA GLU A 137 -29.56 -64.61 33.45
C GLU A 137 -29.12 -66.06 33.66
N ALA A 138 -27.82 -66.36 33.55
CA ALA A 138 -27.26 -67.69 33.81
C ALA A 138 -27.38 -68.07 35.30
N ARG A 139 -27.09 -67.14 36.21
CA ARG A 139 -27.30 -67.35 37.66
C ARG A 139 -28.77 -67.54 37.98
N ARG A 140 -29.67 -66.76 37.38
CA ARG A 140 -31.12 -66.91 37.55
C ARG A 140 -31.62 -68.24 37.00
N ALA A 141 -31.11 -68.68 35.85
CA ALA A 141 -31.45 -69.97 35.26
C ALA A 141 -30.95 -71.14 36.12
N ALA A 142 -29.77 -71.03 36.71
CA ALA A 142 -29.24 -72.02 37.65
C ALA A 142 -30.11 -72.11 38.92
N LEU A 143 -30.51 -70.97 39.51
CA LEU A 143 -31.42 -70.95 40.65
C LEU A 143 -32.78 -71.57 40.32
N LEU A 144 -33.36 -71.24 39.16
CA LEU A 144 -34.63 -71.84 38.71
C LEU A 144 -34.52 -73.34 38.44
N HIS A 145 -33.33 -73.84 38.05
CA HIS A 145 -33.08 -75.27 37.89
C HIS A 145 -32.97 -75.96 39.26
N GLU A 146 -32.25 -75.38 40.21
CA GLU A 146 -32.13 -75.88 41.58
C GLU A 146 -33.48 -75.90 42.33
N GLU A 147 -34.32 -74.88 42.16
CA GLU A 147 -35.68 -74.84 42.71
C GLU A 147 -36.57 -75.96 42.15
N LYS A 148 -36.44 -76.29 40.85
CA LYS A 148 -37.16 -77.41 40.22
C LYS A 148 -36.68 -78.78 40.69
N THR A 149 -35.39 -78.93 40.99
CA THR A 149 -34.84 -80.21 41.48
C THR A 149 -35.12 -80.45 42.97
N ASN A 150 -35.21 -79.39 43.78
CA ASN A 150 -35.40 -79.51 45.24
C ASN A 150 -36.87 -79.47 45.70
N ASN A 151 -37.83 -79.15 44.82
CA ASN A 151 -39.26 -79.22 45.15
C ASN A 151 -40.09 -79.86 44.01
N PRO A 152 -40.31 -81.18 44.02
CA PRO A 152 -41.08 -81.87 42.98
C PRO A 152 -42.61 -81.67 43.05
N GLN A 153 -43.16 -80.86 43.98
CA GLN A 153 -44.62 -80.72 44.15
C GLN A 153 -45.25 -79.38 43.74
N ALA A 154 -44.54 -78.50 43.03
CA ALA A 154 -45.13 -77.23 42.56
C ALA A 154 -45.51 -77.20 41.06
N VAL A 155 -45.55 -78.35 40.36
CA VAL A 155 -45.88 -78.41 38.91
C VAL A 155 -47.17 -79.17 38.61
N THR A 156 -48.06 -79.34 39.60
CA THR A 156 -49.44 -79.78 39.35
C THR A 156 -50.43 -78.88 40.09
N ALA A 157 -50.74 -77.74 39.47
CA ALA A 157 -52.03 -77.05 39.52
C ALA A 157 -52.15 -76.19 38.25
#